data_AF-A0A9P4DRQ5-F1
#
_entry.id   AF-A0A9P4DRQ5-F1
#
_cell.length_a   1.000
_cell.length_b   1.000
_cell.length_c   1.000
_cell.angle_alpha   90.00
_cell.angle_beta   90.00
_cell.angle_gamma   90.00
#
_symmetry.space_group_name_H-M   'P 1'
#
loop_
_entity.id
_entity.type
_entity.pdbx_description
1 polymer ?
#
loop_
_entity_poly.entity_id
_entity_poly.type
_entity_poly.pdbx_seq_one_letter_code
_entity_poly.pdbx_strand_id
1 'polypeptide(L)'
;MNNIIALPHHPATARHILPLEDTRQAAHLQQRNIIPEPAAAPVVPPTVFRKGLLLHCGAEVVDRRTLSHVETPSCTESWFPLPHDFLLKEVESQLAAYGFGIGETTHALSHEGKRYFGVLQILRPDDGPGDYSWIVGIRNSHDKTFPASLVMGTRVFVCDNLAFNGEVKLSRKHTRFAVRDLRFMTSRAVGRLGEQFHREDERIAAYKKQRLTDKAAHDLLIRAVDCRAITPTVLPEVIRYWREPLHEEFRSRTVWSLFNAFTEQFKAVNPHVVAKRSQALHGLCDSVCGLIA
;
A
#
# COMPACT_ATOMS: atom_id res chain seq x y z
N MET A 1 51.88 -38.24 -5.98
CA MET A 1 50.42 -38.49 -5.88
C MET A 1 49.78 -37.94 -7.14
N ASN A 2 49.53 -38.82 -8.11
CA ASN A 2 48.91 -38.55 -9.41
C ASN A 2 48.30 -39.88 -9.84
N ASN A 3 47.00 -39.95 -10.14
CA ASN A 3 46.39 -41.14 -10.73
C ASN A 3 45.49 -40.73 -11.91
N ILE A 4 45.92 -41.15 -13.11
CA ILE A 4 45.16 -41.24 -14.36
C ILE A 4 45.25 -42.70 -14.77
N ILE A 5 44.13 -43.44 -14.87
CA ILE A 5 43.98 -44.72 -15.63
C ILE A 5 42.46 -44.86 -15.97
N ALA A 6 42.03 -44.64 -17.22
CA ALA A 6 41.79 -45.58 -18.34
C ALA A 6 40.55 -46.51 -18.19
N LEU A 7 39.67 -46.48 -19.21
CA LEU A 7 38.55 -47.41 -19.44
C LEU A 7 38.75 -48.13 -20.80
N PRO A 8 38.47 -49.45 -20.91
CA PRO A 8 38.59 -50.19 -22.17
C PRO A 8 37.26 -50.51 -22.89
N HIS A 9 37.35 -50.48 -24.23
CA HIS A 9 36.68 -51.15 -25.37
C HIS A 9 35.47 -52.12 -25.23
N HIS A 10 34.38 -51.79 -25.99
CA HIS A 10 33.67 -52.51 -27.11
C HIS A 10 33.26 -54.03 -27.03
N PRO A 11 32.44 -54.63 -27.94
CA PRO A 11 31.44 -54.14 -28.94
C PRO A 11 30.16 -55.04 -29.16
N ALA A 12 29.34 -54.67 -30.17
CA ALA A 12 28.63 -55.51 -31.19
C ALA A 12 27.29 -56.22 -30.84
N THR A 13 26.17 -55.91 -31.53
CA THR A 13 25.55 -56.57 -32.74
C THR A 13 24.20 -57.21 -32.36
N ALA A 14 23.14 -57.38 -33.16
CA ALA A 14 22.84 -57.16 -34.59
C ALA A 14 21.31 -57.07 -34.80
N ARG A 15 20.96 -56.70 -36.03
CA ARG A 15 19.64 -56.41 -36.62
C ARG A 15 18.68 -57.61 -36.69
N HIS A 16 17.38 -57.33 -36.77
CA HIS A 16 16.48 -58.03 -37.70
C HIS A 16 15.38 -57.10 -38.23
N ILE A 17 15.20 -57.17 -39.54
CA ILE A 17 14.26 -56.43 -40.41
C ILE A 17 12.94 -57.20 -40.50
N LEU A 18 11.79 -56.54 -40.67
CA LEU A 18 10.60 -56.95 -41.44
C LEU A 18 9.57 -55.78 -41.52
N PRO A 19 8.57 -55.77 -42.43
CA PRO A 19 8.47 -54.82 -43.55
C PRO A 19 7.28 -53.83 -43.49
N LEU A 20 7.27 -52.90 -44.47
CA LEU A 20 6.22 -51.93 -44.74
C LEU A 20 4.90 -52.58 -45.19
N GLU A 21 3.81 -52.28 -44.48
CA GLU A 21 2.39 -52.21 -44.86
C GLU A 21 1.71 -51.58 -43.61
N ASP A 22 1.00 -50.45 -43.62
CA ASP A 22 -0.27 -50.18 -44.27
C ASP A 22 -0.63 -48.69 -44.03
N THR A 23 -0.58 -47.84 -45.07
CA THR A 23 -0.69 -46.36 -44.97
C THR A 23 -2.12 -45.82 -44.81
N ARG A 24 -3.04 -46.58 -44.21
CA ARG A 24 -4.44 -46.16 -44.02
C ARG A 24 -4.93 -46.00 -42.58
N GLN A 25 -4.13 -46.32 -41.57
CA GLN A 25 -4.51 -46.12 -40.16
C GLN A 25 -3.95 -44.84 -39.49
N ALA A 26 -3.06 -44.10 -40.16
CA ALA A 26 -2.47 -42.88 -39.58
C ALA A 26 -3.40 -41.65 -39.57
N ALA A 27 -4.55 -41.68 -40.27
CA ALA A 27 -5.42 -40.51 -40.42
C ALA A 27 -6.58 -40.42 -39.40
N HIS A 28 -6.85 -41.46 -38.61
CA HIS A 28 -7.99 -41.48 -37.68
C HIS A 28 -7.65 -41.30 -36.20
N LEU A 29 -6.37 -41.22 -35.84
CA LEU A 29 -5.91 -41.00 -34.45
C LEU A 29 -5.42 -39.57 -34.17
N GLN A 30 -5.53 -38.63 -35.12
CA GLN A 30 -5.13 -37.23 -34.95
C GLN A 30 -6.26 -36.26 -34.56
N GLN A 31 -7.49 -36.73 -34.34
CA GLN A 31 -8.65 -35.86 -33.99
C GLN A 31 -9.11 -35.93 -32.53
N ARG A 32 -8.26 -36.42 -31.62
CA ARG A 32 -8.53 -36.35 -30.17
C ARG A 32 -7.29 -35.90 -29.41
N ASN A 33 -6.95 -34.63 -29.57
CA ASN A 33 -6.18 -33.83 -28.61
C ASN A 33 -6.24 -32.36 -29.04
N ILE A 34 -7.45 -31.79 -28.97
CA ILE A 34 -7.59 -30.34 -28.93
C ILE A 34 -7.25 -29.96 -27.49
N ILE A 35 -6.01 -29.56 -27.27
CA ILE A 35 -5.61 -28.88 -26.04
C ILE A 35 -6.48 -27.61 -25.99
N PRO A 36 -7.30 -27.39 -24.94
CA PRO A 36 -7.99 -26.12 -24.82
C PRO A 36 -6.92 -25.02 -24.75
N GLU A 37 -7.06 -24.02 -25.62
CA GLU A 37 -6.28 -22.78 -25.55
C GLU A 37 -6.25 -22.33 -24.08
N PRO A 38 -5.07 -22.05 -23.48
CA PRO A 38 -5.01 -21.67 -22.09
C PRO A 38 -5.91 -20.45 -21.92
N ALA A 39 -6.97 -20.61 -21.14
CA ALA A 39 -7.86 -19.51 -20.78
C ALA A 39 -6.97 -18.33 -20.39
N ALA A 40 -7.08 -17.24 -21.13
CA ALA A 40 -6.26 -16.05 -20.92
C ALA A 40 -6.24 -15.78 -19.42
N ALA A 41 -5.04 -15.81 -18.83
CA ALA A 41 -4.87 -15.48 -17.42
C ALA A 41 -5.64 -14.18 -17.16
N PRO A 42 -6.48 -14.11 -16.11
CA PRO A 42 -7.27 -12.91 -15.86
C PRO A 42 -6.32 -11.73 -15.90
N VAL A 43 -6.58 -10.81 -16.84
CA VAL A 43 -5.83 -9.56 -16.94
C VAL A 43 -6.08 -8.84 -15.63
N VAL A 44 -5.15 -8.97 -14.69
CA VAL A 44 -5.18 -8.21 -13.45
C VAL A 44 -5.09 -6.75 -13.91
N PRO A 45 -6.12 -5.93 -13.67
CA PRO A 45 -6.11 -4.55 -14.13
C PRO A 45 -4.85 -3.87 -13.57
N PRO A 46 -4.15 -3.06 -14.38
CA PRO A 46 -2.96 -2.37 -13.91
C PRO A 46 -3.32 -1.58 -12.65
N THR A 47 -2.61 -1.87 -11.57
CA THR A 47 -2.79 -1.24 -10.27
C THR A 47 -2.70 0.27 -10.43
N VAL A 48 -3.83 0.97 -10.38
CA VAL A 48 -3.84 2.44 -10.45
C VAL A 48 -3.38 2.98 -9.10
N PHE A 49 -2.10 3.33 -9.01
CA PHE A 49 -1.54 3.99 -7.83
C PHE A 49 -1.79 5.49 -7.94
N ARG A 50 -2.79 6.00 -7.21
CA ARG A 50 -2.90 7.43 -6.93
C ARG A 50 -2.36 7.67 -5.52
N LYS A 51 -1.75 8.83 -5.25
CA LYS A 51 -1.11 9.13 -3.96
C LYS A 51 -2.05 8.77 -2.80
N GLY A 52 -1.77 7.67 -2.09
CA GLY A 52 -2.54 7.19 -0.93
C GLY A 52 -3.74 6.26 -1.21
N LEU A 53 -4.15 6.05 -2.47
CA LEU A 53 -5.24 5.13 -2.84
C LEU A 53 -4.73 4.01 -3.75
N LEU A 54 -4.85 2.76 -3.29
CA LEU A 54 -4.54 1.56 -4.05
C LEU A 54 -5.83 0.81 -4.37
N LEU A 55 -6.14 0.66 -5.65
CA LEU A 55 -7.31 -0.09 -6.09
C LEU A 55 -6.84 -1.32 -6.87
N HIS A 56 -6.98 -2.51 -6.27
CA HIS A 56 -6.56 -3.77 -6.87
C HIS A 56 -7.49 -4.95 -6.57
N CYS A 57 -8.59 -4.71 -5.85
CA CYS A 57 -9.61 -5.69 -5.47
C CYS A 57 -11.00 -5.29 -6.00
N GLY A 58 -11.04 -4.56 -7.12
CA GLY A 58 -12.28 -4.30 -7.87
C GLY A 58 -13.04 -3.05 -7.44
N ALA A 59 -12.40 -2.09 -6.79
CA ALA A 59 -12.96 -0.75 -6.67
C ALA A 59 -12.68 0.11 -7.91
N GLU A 60 -13.63 0.98 -8.24
CA GLU A 60 -13.55 1.90 -9.38
C GLU A 60 -13.50 3.34 -8.87
N VAL A 61 -12.63 4.15 -9.47
CA VAL A 61 -12.56 5.59 -9.18
C VAL A 61 -13.83 6.26 -9.71
N VAL A 62 -14.46 7.08 -8.87
CA VAL A 62 -15.69 7.80 -9.22
C VAL A 62 -15.56 9.29 -8.96
N ASP A 63 -16.37 10.08 -9.67
CA ASP A 63 -16.47 11.51 -9.42
C ASP A 63 -17.37 11.82 -8.20
N ARG A 64 -17.33 13.08 -7.76
CA ARG A 64 -18.12 13.55 -6.60
C ARG A 64 -19.62 13.38 -6.81
N ARG A 65 -20.09 13.54 -8.05
CA ARG A 65 -21.50 13.42 -8.41
C ARG A 65 -21.96 11.98 -8.28
N THR A 66 -21.22 11.02 -8.81
CA THR A 66 -21.52 9.59 -8.70
C THR A 66 -21.57 9.18 -7.23
N LEU A 67 -20.59 9.62 -6.42
CA LEU A 67 -20.58 9.35 -4.98
C LEU A 67 -21.81 9.91 -4.25
N SER A 68 -22.32 11.09 -4.64
CA SER A 68 -23.50 11.70 -4.02
C SER A 68 -24.83 11.02 -4.37
N HIS A 69 -24.86 10.23 -5.45
CA HIS A 69 -26.05 9.50 -5.90
C HIS A 69 -26.08 8.04 -5.41
N VAL A 70 -25.05 7.59 -4.66
CA VAL A 70 -25.07 6.26 -4.05
C VAL A 70 -26.22 6.17 -3.06
N GLU A 71 -27.14 5.25 -3.33
CA GLU A 71 -28.30 5.00 -2.46
C GLU A 71 -27.83 4.48 -1.10
N THR A 72 -28.38 5.05 -0.03
CA THR A 72 -28.12 4.56 1.32
C THR A 72 -29.22 3.57 1.71
N PRO A 73 -28.88 2.33 2.10
CA PRO A 73 -29.88 1.36 2.49
C PRO A 73 -30.74 1.83 3.67
N SER A 74 -31.98 1.36 3.74
CA SER A 74 -32.84 1.59 4.90
C SER A 74 -32.22 1.03 6.18
N CYS A 75 -32.44 1.73 7.31
CA CYS A 75 -32.00 1.24 8.60
C CYS A 75 -32.76 -0.03 9.03
N THR A 76 -32.10 -0.87 9.82
CA THR A 76 -32.74 -1.95 10.59
C THR A 76 -32.80 -1.57 12.07
N GLU A 77 -33.38 -2.42 12.91
CA GLU A 77 -33.50 -2.19 14.37
C GLU A 77 -32.19 -1.78 15.05
N SER A 78 -31.08 -2.38 14.62
CA SER A 78 -29.75 -2.20 15.23
C SER A 78 -28.70 -1.58 14.30
N TRP A 79 -29.01 -1.38 13.02
CA TRP A 79 -28.05 -0.91 12.02
C TRP A 79 -28.57 0.31 11.25
N PHE A 80 -27.82 1.40 11.35
CA PHE A 80 -28.18 2.72 10.82
C PHE A 80 -27.05 3.21 9.91
N PRO A 81 -27.08 2.87 8.61
CA PRO A 81 -26.02 3.22 7.67
C PRO A 81 -25.87 4.74 7.55
N LEU A 82 -24.63 5.18 7.36
CA LEU A 82 -24.30 6.58 7.09
C LEU A 82 -24.17 6.75 5.57
N PRO A 83 -24.82 7.73 4.94
CA PRO A 83 -24.56 8.04 3.55
C PRO A 83 -23.06 8.32 3.31
N HIS A 84 -22.50 7.82 2.21
CA HIS A 84 -21.08 8.01 1.89
C HIS A 84 -20.74 9.49 1.72
N ASP A 85 -21.57 10.22 0.99
CA ASP A 85 -21.45 11.67 0.80
C ASP A 85 -21.54 12.46 2.11
N PHE A 86 -22.43 12.05 3.03
CA PHE A 86 -22.55 12.69 4.33
C PHE A 86 -21.27 12.58 5.16
N LEU A 87 -20.66 11.39 5.19
CA LEU A 87 -19.38 11.19 5.88
C LEU A 87 -18.27 12.06 5.30
N LEU A 88 -18.17 12.13 3.96
CA LEU A 88 -17.17 12.94 3.28
C LEU A 88 -17.36 14.43 3.60
N LYS A 89 -18.60 14.95 3.47
CA LYS A 89 -18.92 16.35 3.76
C LYS A 89 -18.61 16.74 5.20
N GLU A 90 -18.88 15.86 6.15
CA GLU A 90 -18.54 16.12 7.56
C GLU A 90 -17.02 16.24 7.74
N VAL A 91 -16.22 15.35 7.13
CA VAL A 91 -14.75 15.44 7.19
C VAL A 91 -14.24 16.72 6.52
N GLU A 92 -14.75 17.05 5.33
CA GLU A 92 -14.41 18.29 4.60
C GLU A 92 -14.73 19.53 5.46
N SER A 93 -15.91 19.56 6.08
CA SER A 93 -16.34 20.67 6.94
C SER A 93 -15.45 20.82 8.17
N GLN A 94 -15.03 19.72 8.81
CA GLN A 94 -14.15 19.80 9.97
C GLN A 94 -12.73 20.25 9.57
N LEU A 95 -12.19 19.77 8.45
CA LEU A 95 -10.89 20.23 7.96
C LEU A 95 -10.90 21.75 7.71
N ALA A 96 -11.93 22.26 7.03
CA ALA A 96 -12.10 23.68 6.79
C ALA A 96 -12.27 24.48 8.09
N ALA A 97 -13.04 23.98 9.06
CA ALA A 97 -13.25 24.66 10.34
C ALA A 97 -11.96 24.82 11.17
N TYR A 98 -10.99 23.91 11.00
CA TYR A 98 -9.66 24.00 11.61
C TYR A 98 -8.65 24.77 10.75
N GLY A 99 -9.08 25.39 9.65
CA GLY A 99 -8.24 26.22 8.78
C GLY A 99 -7.39 25.43 7.78
N PHE A 100 -7.66 24.14 7.58
CA PHE A 100 -6.95 23.36 6.58
C PHE A 100 -7.60 23.51 5.20
N GLY A 101 -6.77 23.67 4.17
CA GLY A 101 -7.18 23.52 2.78
C GLY A 101 -7.26 22.06 2.38
N ILE A 102 -8.02 21.78 1.32
CA ILE A 102 -8.14 20.45 0.72
C ILE A 102 -7.59 20.55 -0.70
N GLY A 103 -6.59 19.71 -1.00
CA GLY A 103 -5.93 19.64 -2.30
C GLY A 103 -6.56 18.59 -3.20
N GLU A 104 -5.72 17.75 -3.81
CA GLU A 104 -6.21 16.64 -4.64
C GLU A 104 -7.04 15.66 -3.80
N THR A 105 -8.20 15.25 -4.34
CA THR A 105 -9.03 14.20 -3.77
C THR A 105 -9.23 13.05 -4.74
N THR A 106 -9.35 11.84 -4.23
CA THR A 106 -9.72 10.66 -5.01
C THR A 106 -10.77 9.87 -4.27
N HIS A 107 -11.80 9.44 -4.98
CA HIS A 107 -12.93 8.68 -4.44
C HIS A 107 -13.06 7.39 -5.23
N ALA A 108 -13.36 6.29 -4.54
CA ALA A 108 -13.59 5.01 -5.16
C ALA A 108 -14.75 4.28 -4.50
N LEU A 109 -15.47 3.51 -5.30
CA LEU A 109 -16.57 2.65 -4.89
C LEU A 109 -16.28 1.21 -5.28
N SER A 110 -16.72 0.25 -4.47
CA SER A 110 -16.73 -1.16 -4.83
C SER A 110 -18.01 -1.84 -4.40
N HIS A 111 -18.22 -3.06 -4.89
CA HIS A 111 -19.38 -3.89 -4.57
C HIS A 111 -20.69 -3.14 -4.84
N GLU A 112 -20.87 -2.65 -6.08
CA GLU A 112 -22.07 -1.93 -6.51
C GLU A 112 -22.36 -0.67 -5.66
N GLY A 113 -21.32 0.07 -5.30
CA GLY A 113 -21.46 1.29 -4.49
C GLY A 113 -21.58 1.05 -2.99
N LYS A 114 -21.65 -0.21 -2.51
CA LYS A 114 -21.82 -0.52 -1.08
C LYS A 114 -20.59 -0.17 -0.23
N ARG A 115 -19.41 0.00 -0.83
CA ARG A 115 -18.16 0.28 -0.12
C ARG A 115 -17.51 1.50 -0.72
N TYR A 116 -17.28 2.50 0.11
CA TYR A 116 -16.63 3.75 -0.24
C TYR A 116 -15.23 3.85 0.36
N PHE A 117 -14.30 4.36 -0.46
CA PHE A 117 -12.93 4.70 -0.11
C PHE A 117 -12.63 6.11 -0.64
N GLY A 118 -12.11 6.97 0.23
CA GLY A 118 -11.75 8.35 -0.10
C GLY A 118 -10.35 8.68 0.38
N VAL A 119 -9.64 9.49 -0.39
CA VAL A 119 -8.33 10.03 -0.04
C VAL A 119 -8.36 11.53 -0.35
N LEU A 120 -8.03 12.35 0.64
CA LEU A 120 -7.99 13.80 0.54
C LEU A 120 -6.61 14.29 0.92
N GLN A 121 -5.95 15.06 0.06
CA GLN A 121 -4.75 15.80 0.42
C GLN A 121 -5.13 16.99 1.30
N ILE A 122 -4.36 17.20 2.37
CA ILE A 122 -4.50 18.37 3.25
C ILE A 122 -3.44 19.39 2.82
N LEU A 123 -3.88 20.64 2.64
CA LEU A 123 -3.01 21.79 2.40
C LEU A 123 -2.96 22.64 3.66
N ARG A 124 -1.77 22.94 4.18
CA ARG A 124 -1.65 23.89 5.30
C ARG A 124 -1.55 25.33 4.76
N PRO A 125 -2.02 26.34 5.51
CA PRO A 125 -1.92 27.73 5.12
C PRO A 125 -0.49 28.19 4.78
N ASP A 126 0.53 27.60 5.43
CA ASP A 126 1.94 27.98 5.30
C ASP A 126 2.78 26.98 4.47
N ASP A 127 2.14 26.04 3.77
CA ASP A 127 2.87 25.05 2.97
C ASP A 127 3.39 25.66 1.66
N GLY A 128 4.70 25.93 1.63
CA GLY A 128 5.46 25.84 0.37
C GLY A 128 5.46 24.41 -0.19
N PRO A 129 6.22 24.11 -1.26
CA PRO A 129 6.40 22.73 -1.71
C PRO A 129 7.13 21.92 -0.62
N GLY A 130 6.36 21.33 0.29
CA GLY A 130 6.86 20.50 1.38
C GLY A 130 7.37 19.15 0.89
N ASP A 131 8.33 18.57 1.61
CA ASP A 131 8.92 17.26 1.28
C ASP A 131 7.93 16.09 1.36
N TYR A 132 6.72 16.34 1.86
CA TYR A 132 5.68 15.35 2.08
C TYR A 132 4.30 16.03 2.07
N SER A 133 3.23 15.22 1.95
CA SER A 133 1.85 15.71 2.00
C SER A 133 1.08 14.99 3.07
N TRP A 134 0.26 15.73 3.81
CA TRP A 134 -0.71 15.15 4.72
C TRP A 134 -1.92 14.67 3.93
N ILE A 135 -2.43 13.53 4.34
CA ILE A 135 -3.52 12.85 3.68
C ILE A 135 -4.55 12.44 4.74
N VAL A 136 -5.82 12.51 4.36
CA VAL A 136 -6.94 11.94 5.08
C VAL A 136 -7.51 10.79 4.26
N GLY A 137 -7.51 9.60 4.84
CA GLY A 137 -8.18 8.42 4.30
C GLY A 137 -9.55 8.28 4.93
N ILE A 138 -10.57 8.02 4.12
CA ILE A 138 -11.95 7.79 4.54
C ILE A 138 -12.39 6.43 4.02
N ARG A 139 -13.16 5.69 4.81
CA ARG A 139 -13.92 4.56 4.28
C ARG A 139 -15.27 4.42 4.95
N ASN A 140 -16.23 3.89 4.20
CA ASN A 140 -17.58 3.61 4.69
C ASN A 140 -18.16 2.38 3.98
N SER A 141 -19.04 1.66 4.67
CA SER A 141 -19.64 0.44 4.15
C SER A 141 -21.14 0.41 4.46
N HIS A 142 -21.91 0.02 3.45
CA HIS A 142 -23.36 -0.20 3.48
C HIS A 142 -23.72 -1.69 3.50
N ASP A 143 -22.71 -2.57 3.52
CA ASP A 143 -22.85 -4.03 3.57
C ASP A 143 -22.38 -4.64 4.90
N LYS A 144 -22.14 -3.79 5.93
CA LYS A 144 -21.69 -4.18 7.28
C LYS A 144 -20.28 -4.79 7.34
N THR A 145 -19.52 -4.79 6.25
CA THR A 145 -18.14 -5.32 6.21
C THR A 145 -17.19 -4.54 7.12
N PHE A 146 -17.39 -3.22 7.24
CA PHE A 146 -16.57 -2.39 8.13
C PHE A 146 -17.34 -1.14 8.60
N PRO A 147 -16.98 -0.58 9.77
CA PRO A 147 -17.54 0.68 10.25
C PRO A 147 -17.12 1.86 9.35
N ALA A 148 -17.83 2.98 9.47
CA ALA A 148 -17.31 4.26 8.99
C ALA A 148 -16.00 4.58 9.71
N SER A 149 -14.95 4.88 8.97
CA SER A 149 -13.61 5.11 9.52
C SER A 149 -12.89 6.24 8.82
N LEU A 150 -12.00 6.87 9.58
CA LEU A 150 -11.10 7.94 9.15
C LEU A 150 -9.68 7.56 9.59
N VAL A 151 -8.70 7.76 8.70
CA VAL A 151 -7.28 7.76 9.04
C VAL A 151 -6.64 9.04 8.56
N MET A 152 -5.59 9.48 9.24
CA MET A 152 -4.85 10.68 8.86
C MET A 152 -3.36 10.47 9.10
N GLY A 153 -2.53 11.09 8.26
CA GLY A 153 -1.11 10.77 8.20
C GLY A 153 -0.35 11.39 7.04
N THR A 154 0.99 11.34 7.11
CA THR A 154 1.86 11.65 5.97
C THR A 154 2.03 10.47 5.02
N ARG A 155 1.76 9.27 5.55
CA ARG A 155 1.77 8.00 4.81
C ARG A 155 0.44 7.30 5.00
N VAL A 156 -0.66 8.02 4.74
CA VAL A 156 -1.97 7.39 4.70
C VAL A 156 -2.03 6.42 3.55
N PHE A 157 -2.61 5.28 3.88
CA PHE A 157 -2.87 4.24 2.93
C PHE A 157 -4.32 3.79 3.03
N VAL A 158 -5.03 3.83 1.90
CA VAL A 158 -6.39 3.30 1.72
C VAL A 158 -6.38 2.33 0.54
N CYS A 159 -6.77 1.07 0.78
CA CYS A 159 -7.00 0.10 -0.29
C CYS A 159 -8.38 -0.52 -0.22
N ASP A 160 -8.87 -0.89 -1.39
CA ASP A 160 -10.10 -1.63 -1.58
C ASP A 160 -10.05 -3.07 -1.01
N ASN A 161 -8.86 -3.56 -0.67
CA ASN A 161 -8.64 -4.79 0.11
C ASN A 161 -8.84 -4.61 1.63
N LEU A 162 -9.37 -3.47 2.08
CA LEU A 162 -9.62 -3.09 3.48
C LEU A 162 -8.39 -2.64 4.28
N ALA A 163 -7.22 -2.52 3.66
CA ALA A 163 -6.07 -1.90 4.28
C ALA A 163 -6.31 -0.41 4.50
N PHE A 164 -6.22 -0.01 5.77
CA PHE A 164 -6.55 1.34 6.22
C PHE A 164 -5.66 1.73 7.39
N ASN A 165 -4.63 2.52 7.08
CA ASN A 165 -3.58 2.89 8.01
C ASN A 165 -3.25 4.39 7.94
N GLY A 166 -2.93 4.93 9.10
CA GLY A 166 -2.50 6.29 9.36
C GLY A 166 -2.26 6.44 10.86
N GLU A 167 -1.56 7.50 11.23
CA GLU A 167 -1.09 7.87 12.55
C GLU A 167 -2.27 8.13 13.49
N VAL A 168 -3.33 8.74 12.98
CA VAL A 168 -4.63 8.85 13.65
C VAL A 168 -5.60 7.90 12.97
N LYS A 169 -6.26 7.03 13.74
CA LYS A 169 -7.32 6.14 13.23
C LYS A 169 -8.53 6.21 14.14
N LEU A 170 -9.69 6.57 13.57
CA LEU A 170 -10.97 6.57 14.26
C LEU A 170 -11.98 5.74 13.47
N SER A 171 -12.91 5.12 14.19
CA SER A 171 -13.94 4.27 13.59
C SER A 171 -15.22 4.32 14.40
N ARG A 172 -16.36 4.34 13.72
CA ARG A 172 -17.69 4.33 14.32
C ARG A 172 -18.60 3.34 13.63
N LYS A 173 -19.19 2.45 14.43
CA LYS A 173 -20.23 1.52 13.96
C LYS A 173 -21.50 2.28 13.60
N HIS A 174 -22.20 1.81 12.58
CA HIS A 174 -23.50 2.29 12.09
C HIS A 174 -24.63 1.97 13.07
N THR A 175 -24.67 2.67 14.20
CA THR A 175 -25.75 2.61 15.20
C THR A 175 -26.60 3.87 15.12
N ARG A 176 -27.75 3.93 15.81
CA ARG A 176 -28.61 5.14 15.81
C ARG A 176 -27.89 6.42 16.24
N PHE A 177 -26.78 6.29 16.96
CA PHE A 177 -25.96 7.40 17.46
C PHE A 177 -24.81 7.78 16.52
N ALA A 178 -24.62 7.06 15.41
CA ALA A 178 -23.47 7.25 14.53
C ALA A 178 -23.35 8.69 14.02
N VAL A 179 -24.46 9.32 13.62
CA VAL A 179 -24.48 10.72 13.15
C VAL A 179 -24.04 11.68 14.25
N ARG A 180 -24.61 11.55 15.46
CA ARG A 180 -24.25 12.39 16.62
C ARG A 180 -22.76 12.26 16.94
N ASP A 181 -22.27 11.03 16.99
CA ASP A 181 -20.89 10.74 17.39
C ASP A 181 -19.88 11.13 16.31
N LEU A 182 -20.30 11.17 15.03
CA LEU A 182 -19.42 11.48 13.91
C LEU A 182 -18.80 12.86 14.01
N ARG A 183 -19.57 13.89 14.42
CA ARG A 183 -19.07 15.26 14.60
C ARG A 183 -17.95 15.33 15.62
N PHE A 184 -18.18 14.76 16.80
CA PHE A 184 -17.17 14.72 17.86
C PHE A 184 -15.95 13.89 17.45
N MET A 185 -16.16 12.78 16.74
CA MET A 185 -15.09 11.93 16.25
C MET A 185 -14.20 12.66 15.23
N THR A 186 -14.80 13.30 14.24
CA THR A 186 -14.08 14.00 13.17
C THR A 186 -13.37 15.25 13.70
N SER A 187 -14.04 16.09 14.50
CA SER A 187 -13.41 17.22 15.19
C SER A 187 -12.22 16.78 16.05
N ARG A 188 -12.34 15.71 16.84
CA ARG A 188 -11.23 15.17 17.64
C ARG A 188 -10.07 14.65 16.77
N ALA A 189 -10.36 14.04 15.62
CA ALA A 189 -9.33 13.59 14.69
C ALA A 189 -8.58 14.78 14.10
N VAL A 190 -9.30 15.76 13.59
CA VAL A 190 -8.73 16.97 12.97
C VAL A 190 -7.95 17.80 13.99
N GLY A 191 -8.46 17.97 15.21
CA GLY A 191 -7.74 18.68 16.28
C GLY A 191 -6.41 18.03 16.69
N ARG A 192 -6.26 16.71 16.49
CA ARG A 192 -4.97 16.02 16.71
C ARG A 192 -3.97 16.25 15.57
N LEU A 193 -4.39 16.73 14.40
CA LEU A 193 -3.50 16.95 13.27
C LEU A 193 -2.44 18.00 13.58
N GLY A 194 -2.82 19.12 14.19
CA GLY A 194 -1.87 20.20 14.49
C GLY A 194 -0.67 19.74 15.33
N GLU A 195 -0.91 19.00 16.42
CA GLU A 195 0.17 18.43 17.23
C GLU A 195 0.99 17.37 16.49
N GLN A 196 0.34 16.56 15.66
CA GLN A 196 1.06 15.55 14.86
C GLN A 196 1.91 16.19 13.76
N PHE A 197 1.48 17.31 13.19
CA PHE A 197 2.23 18.06 12.19
C PHE A 197 3.55 18.53 12.78
N HIS A 198 3.49 19.16 13.95
CA HIS A 198 4.68 19.67 14.60
C HIS A 198 5.69 18.57 14.92
N ARG A 199 5.21 17.45 15.50
CA ARG A 199 6.07 16.28 15.79
C ARG A 199 6.70 15.70 14.53
N GLU A 200 5.96 15.66 13.42
CA GLU A 200 6.48 15.13 12.17
C GLU A 200 7.53 16.06 11.55
N ASP A 201 7.28 17.38 11.59
CA ASP A 201 8.24 18.39 11.14
C ASP A 201 9.55 18.30 11.94
N GLU A 202 9.47 18.20 13.27
CA GLU A 202 10.64 18.00 14.14
C GLU A 202 11.39 16.71 13.83
N ARG A 203 10.66 15.61 13.62
CA ARG A 203 11.24 14.31 13.28
C ARG A 203 11.97 14.34 11.95
N ILE A 204 11.33 14.86 10.90
CA ILE A 204 11.93 14.97 9.57
C ILE A 204 13.14 15.90 9.61
N ALA A 205 13.05 17.03 10.32
CA ALA A 205 14.18 17.94 10.49
C ALA A 205 15.37 17.25 11.17
N ALA A 206 15.13 16.46 12.22
CA ALA A 206 16.17 15.66 12.89
C ALA A 206 16.77 14.60 11.94
N TYR A 207 15.95 13.89 11.18
CA TYR A 207 16.41 12.89 10.22
C TYR A 207 17.27 13.50 9.11
N LYS A 208 16.91 14.70 8.65
CA LYS A 208 17.69 15.46 7.65
C LYS A 208 19.01 15.96 8.22
N LYS A 209 19.06 16.33 9.50
CA LYS A 209 20.27 16.81 10.18
C LYS A 209 21.27 15.68 10.48
N GLN A 210 20.77 14.49 10.81
CA GLN A 210 21.61 13.35 11.20
C GLN A 210 22.32 12.71 9.99
N ARG A 211 23.61 13.01 9.81
CA ARG A 211 24.45 12.38 8.78
C ARG A 211 24.81 10.94 9.13
N LEU A 212 24.93 10.11 8.11
CA LEU A 212 25.32 8.71 8.21
C LEU A 212 26.61 8.45 7.42
N THR A 213 27.52 7.70 8.02
CA THR A 213 28.61 7.04 7.30
C THR A 213 28.08 5.74 6.68
N ASP A 214 28.78 5.19 5.68
CA ASP A 214 28.38 3.89 5.12
C ASP A 214 28.38 2.77 6.16
N LYS A 215 29.31 2.80 7.13
CA LYS A 215 29.30 1.84 8.24
C LYS A 215 28.03 1.94 9.07
N ALA A 216 27.60 3.16 9.41
CA ALA A 216 26.37 3.38 10.17
C ALA A 216 25.12 3.02 9.36
N ALA A 217 25.11 3.33 8.06
CA ALA A 217 24.01 2.95 7.17
C ALA A 217 23.89 1.43 7.04
N HIS A 218 25.01 0.72 6.87
CA HIS A 218 25.03 -0.75 6.84
C HIS A 218 24.55 -1.37 8.16
N ASP A 219 24.94 -0.83 9.33
CA ASP A 219 24.41 -1.27 10.63
C ASP A 219 22.87 -1.10 10.69
N LEU A 220 22.37 0.07 10.29
CA LEU A 220 20.93 0.34 10.29
C LEU A 220 20.14 -0.55 9.34
N LEU A 221 20.72 -0.89 8.20
CA LEU A 221 20.14 -1.83 7.24
C LEU A 221 19.93 -3.22 7.87
N ILE A 222 20.89 -3.71 8.66
CA ILE A 222 20.76 -4.98 9.38
C ILE A 222 19.73 -4.86 10.50
N ARG A 223 19.80 -3.79 11.32
CA ARG A 223 18.85 -3.56 12.41
C ARG A 223 17.41 -3.41 11.92
N ALA A 224 17.20 -2.90 10.71
CA ALA A 224 15.89 -2.81 10.07
C ALA A 224 15.32 -4.20 9.73
N VAL A 225 16.17 -5.18 9.41
CA VAL A 225 15.76 -6.59 9.27
C VAL A 225 15.43 -7.18 10.64
N ASP A 226 16.26 -6.93 11.65
CA ASP A 226 16.10 -7.47 13.00
C ASP A 226 14.79 -6.99 13.67
N CYS A 227 14.47 -5.70 13.54
CA CYS A 227 13.21 -5.13 14.03
C CYS A 227 12.01 -5.39 13.11
N ARG A 228 12.21 -6.14 12.01
CA ARG A 228 11.20 -6.51 11.00
C ARG A 228 10.58 -5.30 10.30
N ALA A 229 11.29 -4.18 10.22
CA ALA A 229 10.93 -3.06 9.36
C ALA A 229 11.02 -3.45 7.87
N ILE A 230 11.96 -4.32 7.50
CA ILE A 230 12.04 -4.97 6.19
C ILE A 230 12.29 -6.48 6.32
N THR A 231 12.13 -7.20 5.21
CA THR A 231 12.54 -8.61 5.10
C THR A 231 13.95 -8.72 4.52
N PRO A 232 14.68 -9.82 4.79
CA PRO A 232 16.02 -10.03 4.21
C PRO A 232 16.03 -9.97 2.68
N THR A 233 14.96 -10.43 2.02
CA THR A 233 14.82 -10.41 0.55
C THR A 233 14.85 -8.99 -0.04
N VAL A 234 14.39 -8.00 0.72
CA VAL A 234 14.27 -6.60 0.27
C VAL A 234 15.59 -5.83 0.47
N LEU A 235 16.47 -6.32 1.35
CA LEU A 235 17.71 -5.65 1.73
C LEU A 235 18.61 -5.25 0.54
N PRO A 236 18.85 -6.11 -0.48
CA PRO A 236 19.70 -5.72 -1.62
C PRO A 236 19.18 -4.50 -2.38
N GLU A 237 17.86 -4.36 -2.48
CA GLU A 237 17.27 -3.25 -3.23
C GLU A 237 17.31 -1.94 -2.43
N VAL A 238 17.12 -1.98 -1.11
CA VAL A 238 17.32 -0.81 -0.25
C VAL A 238 18.78 -0.35 -0.28
N ILE A 239 19.74 -1.28 -0.29
CA ILE A 239 21.17 -0.95 -0.46
C ILE A 239 21.40 -0.23 -1.79
N ARG A 240 20.78 -0.70 -2.87
CA ARG A 240 20.85 -0.03 -4.18
C ARG A 240 20.28 1.40 -4.10
N TYR A 241 19.10 1.59 -3.52
CA TYR A 241 18.50 2.93 -3.37
C TYR A 241 19.28 3.85 -2.44
N TRP A 242 19.94 3.31 -1.41
CA TRP A 242 20.87 4.10 -0.62
C TRP A 242 22.06 4.56 -1.46
N ARG A 243 22.72 3.65 -2.19
CA ARG A 243 23.92 3.95 -2.97
C ARG A 243 23.64 4.86 -4.16
N GLU A 244 22.54 4.58 -4.86
CA GLU A 244 22.06 5.25 -6.07
C GLU A 244 20.60 5.72 -5.86
N PRO A 245 20.39 6.88 -5.20
CA PRO A 245 19.05 7.38 -4.93
C PRO A 245 18.27 7.71 -6.20
N LEU A 246 16.98 7.36 -6.21
CA LEU A 246 16.07 7.62 -7.33
C LEU A 246 15.72 9.11 -7.51
N HIS A 247 15.89 9.90 -6.45
CA HIS A 247 15.54 11.32 -6.41
C HIS A 247 16.72 12.14 -5.91
N GLU A 248 16.95 13.32 -6.51
CA GLU A 248 18.04 14.25 -6.16
C GLU A 248 18.02 14.62 -4.67
N GLU A 249 16.83 14.84 -4.13
CA GLU A 249 16.58 15.24 -2.74
C GLU A 249 17.09 14.22 -1.71
N PHE A 250 17.27 12.96 -2.13
CA PHE A 250 17.77 11.86 -1.29
C PHE A 250 19.24 11.54 -1.52
N ARG A 251 19.99 12.35 -2.28
CA ARG A 251 21.45 12.18 -2.43
C ARG A 251 22.24 12.48 -1.16
N SER A 252 21.69 13.30 -0.28
CA SER A 252 22.33 13.63 0.99
C SER A 252 22.49 12.37 1.85
N ARG A 253 23.69 12.11 2.38
CA ARG A 253 23.96 10.90 3.19
C ARG A 253 23.46 11.06 4.64
N THR A 254 22.14 11.06 4.82
CA THR A 254 21.46 11.31 6.10
C THR A 254 20.46 10.21 6.43
N VAL A 255 19.96 10.20 7.67
CA VAL A 255 18.88 9.28 8.09
C VAL A 255 17.66 9.46 7.20
N TRP A 256 17.32 10.70 6.80
CA TRP A 256 16.20 10.97 5.91
C TRP A 256 16.31 10.26 4.56
N SER A 257 17.48 10.27 3.93
CA SER A 257 17.67 9.61 2.64
C SER A 257 17.63 8.09 2.75
N LEU A 258 18.22 7.53 3.82
CA LEU A 258 18.14 6.09 4.08
C LEU A 258 16.70 5.67 4.39
N PHE A 259 15.98 6.46 5.18
CA PHE A 259 14.57 6.27 5.47
C PHE A 259 13.74 6.19 4.17
N ASN A 260 13.97 7.12 3.23
CA ASN A 260 13.25 7.11 1.96
C ASN A 260 13.60 5.89 1.09
N ALA A 261 14.86 5.44 1.09
CA ALA A 261 15.26 4.20 0.42
C ALA A 261 14.48 2.97 0.93
N PHE A 262 14.19 2.88 2.23
CA PHE A 262 13.30 1.84 2.76
C PHE A 262 11.86 2.02 2.29
N THR A 263 11.33 3.24 2.32
CA THR A 263 9.91 3.46 2.00
C THR A 263 9.58 3.28 0.52
N GLU A 264 10.54 3.40 -0.39
CA GLU A 264 10.35 3.03 -1.80
C GLU A 264 9.90 1.56 -1.93
N GLN A 265 10.45 0.67 -1.10
CA GLN A 265 10.04 -0.74 -1.07
C GLN A 265 8.62 -0.95 -0.58
N PHE A 266 8.12 -0.05 0.27
CA PHE A 266 6.78 -0.19 0.82
C PHE A 266 5.69 0.05 -0.23
N LYS A 267 6.00 0.73 -1.33
CA LYS A 267 5.05 0.97 -2.43
C LYS A 267 4.58 -0.32 -3.12
N ALA A 268 5.41 -1.36 -3.12
CA ALA A 268 5.09 -2.67 -3.74
C ALA A 268 4.55 -3.72 -2.74
N VAL A 269 4.43 -3.37 -1.45
CA VAL A 269 4.10 -4.33 -0.38
C VAL A 269 2.61 -4.25 -0.03
N ASN A 270 2.04 -5.38 0.41
CA ASN A 270 0.68 -5.38 0.94
C ASN A 270 0.54 -4.32 2.06
N PRO A 271 -0.43 -3.42 1.97
CA PRO A 271 -0.43 -2.24 2.82
C PRO A 271 -0.76 -2.50 4.30
N HIS A 272 -1.45 -3.59 4.60
CA HIS A 272 -1.63 -4.04 5.99
C HIS A 272 -0.29 -4.35 6.67
N VAL A 273 0.68 -4.82 5.88
CA VAL A 273 2.03 -5.14 6.34
C VAL A 273 2.87 -3.85 6.46
N VAL A 274 2.70 -2.92 5.51
CA VAL A 274 3.42 -1.63 5.48
C VAL A 274 3.23 -0.84 6.77
N ALA A 275 2.01 -0.80 7.33
CA ALA A 275 1.71 -0.13 8.58
C ALA A 275 2.69 -0.48 9.73
N LYS A 276 2.81 -1.78 10.02
CA LYS A 276 3.65 -2.28 11.12
C LYS A 276 5.14 -2.06 10.81
N ARG A 277 5.53 -2.24 9.55
CA ARG A 277 6.90 -2.03 9.07
C ARG A 277 7.32 -0.56 9.19
N SER A 278 6.45 0.36 8.80
CA SER A 278 6.68 1.79 8.91
C SER A 278 6.83 2.23 10.36
N GLN A 279 6.00 1.70 11.26
CA GLN A 279 6.14 1.98 12.70
C GLN A 279 7.47 1.49 13.26
N ALA A 280 7.89 0.26 12.92
CA ALA A 280 9.19 -0.28 13.33
C ALA A 280 10.37 0.54 12.78
N LEU A 281 10.26 0.98 11.51
CA LEU A 281 11.27 1.83 10.88
C LEU A 281 11.39 3.20 11.56
N HIS A 282 10.26 3.83 11.87
CA HIS A 282 10.26 5.09 12.63
C HIS A 282 10.95 4.91 13.97
N GLY A 283 10.58 3.89 14.76
CA GLY A 283 11.24 3.64 16.05
C GLY A 283 12.76 3.45 15.94
N LEU A 284 13.23 2.76 14.89
CA LEU A 284 14.66 2.59 14.62
C LEU A 284 15.34 3.93 14.30
N CYS A 285 14.77 4.74 13.42
CA CYS A 285 15.34 6.03 13.03
C CYS A 285 15.23 7.10 14.13
N ASP A 286 14.15 7.10 14.91
CA ASP A 286 13.95 7.94 16.09
C ASP A 286 15.04 7.67 17.13
N SER A 287 15.38 6.39 17.36
CA SER A 287 16.48 5.98 18.25
C SER A 287 17.82 6.57 17.82
N VAL A 288 18.09 6.57 16.52
CA VAL A 288 19.35 7.08 15.95
C VAL A 288 19.44 8.60 16.02
N CYS A 289 18.31 9.28 15.91
CA CYS A 289 18.24 10.74 15.95
C CYS A 289 18.05 11.30 17.37
N GLY A 290 17.97 10.45 18.40
CA GLY A 290 17.78 10.88 19.78
C GLY A 290 16.39 11.46 20.07
N LEU A 291 15.37 11.03 19.32
CA LEU A 291 13.98 11.50 19.47
C LEU A 291 13.15 10.64 20.43
N ILE A 292 13.74 9.56 20.95
CA ILE A 292 13.07 8.70 21.94
C ILE A 292 13.22 9.37 23.31
N ALA A 293 12.08 9.68 23.93
CA ALA A 293 11.97 9.96 25.37
C ALA A 293 12.04 8.66 26.18
#